data_AF-A0A8J5R5Q5-F1
#
_entry.id   AF-A0A8J5R5Q5-F1
#
_cell.length_a   1.000
_cell.length_b   1.000
_cell.length_c   1.000
_cell.angle_alpha   90.00
_cell.angle_beta   90.00
_cell.angle_gamma   90.00
#
_symmetry.space_group_name_H-M   'P 1'
#
loop_
_entity.id
_entity.type
_entity.pdbx_description
1 polymer ?
#
loop_
_entity_poly.entity_id
_entity_poly.type
_entity_poly.pdbx_seq_one_letter_code
_entity_poly.pdbx_strand_id
1 'polypeptide(L)'
;MTTIKVHGGIDILRLPVNQEEHIFPPWQIKYTQSHILHSKCSKHEESCPADSDPCQFCEYNRALEMPHMPDMVFPNNILTLKHQGKAEFNFNALDALKLVANGKINVQLACADAWQESRSNCKEYLQEKVKPFDWTFTTDYMGTCKGFQIEETDERIDLEKLKRKDKILFYHELTLFEDELHDNGIASLTVKIRVMPGTPHLPLKTSLYHKLTISEADSSSQSNSSSEPEPKQSNEAVHEI
;
A
#
# COMPACT_ATOMS: atom_id res chain seq x y z
N MET A 1 29.19 3.52 1.12
CA MET A 1 28.81 4.36 2.28
C MET A 1 29.31 5.77 1.97
N THR A 2 28.41 6.73 1.80
CA THR A 2 28.78 8.10 1.40
C THR A 2 28.35 9.06 2.49
N THR A 3 29.30 9.53 3.28
CA THR A 3 29.10 10.51 4.35
C THR A 3 29.00 11.90 3.73
N ILE A 4 27.83 12.54 3.85
CA ILE A 4 27.68 13.97 3.57
C ILE A 4 27.66 14.67 4.92
N LYS A 5 28.71 15.43 5.23
CA LYS A 5 28.75 16.29 6.41
C LYS A 5 27.79 17.45 6.20
N VAL A 6 26.66 17.46 6.90
CA VAL A 6 25.83 18.66 7.04
C VAL A 6 26.30 19.37 8.31
N HIS A 7 26.79 20.60 8.18
CA HIS A 7 27.27 21.39 9.32
C HIS A 7 26.15 21.56 10.35
N GLY A 8 26.38 21.05 11.57
CA GLY A 8 25.59 21.36 12.77
C GLY A 8 24.33 20.54 13.01
N GLY A 9 24.06 19.48 12.24
CA GLY A 9 22.94 18.58 12.45
C GLY A 9 23.42 17.15 12.64
N ILE A 10 22.71 16.39 13.49
CA ILE A 10 22.90 14.96 13.77
C ILE A 10 23.38 14.23 12.50
N ASP A 11 24.49 13.49 12.60
CA ASP A 11 24.98 12.64 11.50
C ASP A 11 23.96 11.54 11.22
N ILE A 12 23.00 11.81 10.34
CA ILE A 12 22.08 10.79 9.83
C ILE A 12 22.90 9.95 8.85
N LEU A 13 23.28 8.75 9.28
CA LEU A 13 23.79 7.71 8.39
C LEU A 13 22.75 7.53 7.29
N ARG A 14 23.04 8.00 6.06
CA ARG A 14 22.20 7.72 4.90
C ARG A 14 22.23 6.22 4.66
N LEU A 15 21.16 5.57 5.09
CA LEU A 15 20.92 4.16 4.80
C LEU A 15 20.98 3.97 3.28
N PRO A 16 21.57 2.86 2.81
CA PRO A 16 21.74 2.62 1.39
C PRO A 16 20.39 2.63 0.68
N VAL A 17 20.26 3.47 -0.34
CA VAL A 17 19.11 3.48 -1.25
C VAL A 17 19.48 2.61 -2.44
N ASN A 18 18.70 1.57 -2.68
CA ASN A 18 18.82 0.77 -3.89
C ASN A 18 17.93 1.40 -4.97
N GLN A 19 18.51 1.78 -6.09
CA GLN A 19 17.77 2.33 -7.22
C GLN A 19 18.30 1.70 -8.49
N GLU A 20 17.42 1.11 -9.28
CA GLU A 20 17.75 0.59 -10.60
C GLU A 20 16.74 1.05 -11.64
N GLU A 21 17.21 1.07 -12.89
CA GLU A 21 16.45 1.48 -14.03
C GLU A 21 16.67 0.48 -15.17
N HIS A 22 15.56 -0.03 -15.71
CA HIS A 22 15.53 -1.07 -16.72
C HIS A 22 14.71 -0.58 -17.91
N ILE A 23 15.30 -0.62 -19.11
CA ILE A 23 14.66 -0.13 -20.34
C ILE A 23 14.23 -1.33 -21.17
N PHE A 24 12.92 -1.46 -21.37
CA PHE A 24 12.27 -2.48 -22.20
C PHE A 24 11.39 -1.77 -23.23
N PRO A 25 11.93 -1.31 -24.38
CA PRO A 25 11.17 -0.46 -25.30
C PRO A 25 9.80 -1.06 -25.67
N PRO A 26 8.69 -0.30 -25.57
CA PRO A 26 8.59 1.16 -25.33
C PRO A 26 8.55 1.59 -23.84
N TRP A 27 8.72 0.66 -22.91
CA TRP A 27 8.64 0.86 -21.48
C TRP A 27 9.99 1.15 -20.83
N GLN A 28 9.95 1.99 -19.80
CA GLN A 28 11.07 2.27 -18.90
C GLN A 28 10.57 2.03 -17.48
N ILE A 29 11.23 1.11 -16.79
CA ILE A 29 10.89 0.67 -15.43
C ILE A 29 11.97 1.19 -14.51
N LYS A 30 11.58 1.93 -13.48
CA LYS A 30 12.50 2.42 -12.46
C LYS A 30 11.93 2.09 -11.09
N TYR A 31 12.75 1.59 -10.19
CA TYR A 31 12.36 1.46 -8.79
C TYR A 31 13.39 2.12 -7.88
N THR A 32 12.90 2.59 -6.74
CA THR A 32 13.70 3.05 -5.62
C THR A 32 13.23 2.29 -4.39
N GLN A 33 14.16 1.67 -3.68
CA GLN A 33 13.93 1.00 -2.40
C GLN A 33 14.84 1.66 -1.36
N SER A 34 14.26 2.01 -0.23
CA SER A 34 14.89 2.79 0.83
C SER A 34 14.44 2.29 2.21
N HIS A 35 14.78 3.06 3.24
CA HIS A 35 14.50 2.77 4.63
C HIS A 35 13.11 3.22 5.06
N ILE A 36 12.68 2.69 6.21
CA ILE A 36 11.42 3.05 6.87
C ILE A 36 11.41 4.52 7.32
N LEU A 37 10.21 5.07 7.42
CA LEU A 37 9.94 6.40 7.95
C LEU A 37 10.42 6.46 9.41
N HIS A 38 11.05 7.57 9.76
CA HIS A 38 11.44 7.79 11.16
C HIS A 38 10.21 8.07 12.01
N SER A 39 10.19 7.56 13.24
CA SER A 39 9.08 7.74 14.20
C SER A 39 8.95 9.17 14.76
N LYS A 40 9.90 10.05 14.46
CA LYS A 40 9.93 11.43 14.95
C LYS A 40 10.43 12.40 13.89
N CYS A 41 10.12 13.66 14.10
CA CYS A 41 10.64 14.75 13.28
C CYS A 41 12.19 14.75 13.30
N SER A 42 12.81 14.81 12.12
CA SER A 42 14.27 14.83 12.01
C SER A 42 14.86 16.23 12.17
N LYS A 43 14.04 17.29 12.08
CA LYS A 43 14.49 18.69 12.05
C LYS A 43 14.24 19.44 13.37
N HIS A 44 13.23 19.05 14.14
CA HIS A 44 12.75 19.74 15.35
C HIS A 44 12.33 18.70 16.39
N GLU A 45 12.21 19.10 17.67
CA GLU A 45 11.87 18.19 18.78
C GLU A 45 10.48 17.57 18.66
N GLU A 46 9.47 18.34 18.24
CA GLU A 46 8.09 17.85 18.11
C GLU A 46 7.62 17.78 16.65
N SER A 47 7.63 18.91 15.94
CA SER A 47 7.21 18.97 14.54
C SER A 47 7.92 20.10 13.80
N CYS A 48 8.04 19.97 12.47
CA CYS A 48 8.50 21.07 11.65
C CYS A 48 7.50 22.25 11.76
N PRO A 49 7.96 23.50 11.72
CA PRO A 49 7.10 24.67 11.51
C PRO A 49 6.31 24.57 10.21
N ALA A 50 5.14 25.22 10.14
CA ALA A 50 4.33 25.29 8.92
C ALA A 50 5.05 26.06 7.80
N ASP A 51 5.86 27.06 8.16
CA ASP A 51 6.58 27.95 7.22
C ASP A 51 7.90 27.37 6.68
N SER A 52 8.19 26.11 6.97
CA SER A 52 9.45 25.46 6.56
C SER A 52 9.18 24.17 5.78
N ASP A 53 10.13 23.77 4.94
CA ASP A 53 10.07 22.48 4.25
C ASP A 53 9.93 21.34 5.27
N PRO A 54 8.80 20.60 5.29
CA PRO A 54 8.60 19.53 6.25
C PRO A 54 9.65 18.42 6.06
N CYS A 55 10.02 17.74 7.14
CA CYS A 55 10.68 16.45 7.01
C CYS A 55 9.66 15.38 6.59
N GLN A 56 10.11 14.22 6.13
CA GLN A 56 9.24 13.14 5.64
C GLN A 56 8.19 12.73 6.70
N PHE A 57 8.58 12.67 7.97
CA PHE A 57 7.65 12.35 9.06
C PHE A 57 6.53 13.39 9.18
N CYS A 58 6.87 14.68 9.12
CA CYS A 58 5.87 15.75 9.21
C CYS A 58 4.99 15.82 7.97
N GLU A 59 5.54 15.53 6.79
CA GLU A 59 4.79 15.46 5.53
C GLU A 59 3.71 14.38 5.61
N TYR A 60 4.08 13.15 6.03
CA TYR A 60 3.14 12.04 6.17
C TYR A 60 2.07 12.33 7.23
N ASN A 61 2.45 12.81 8.41
CA ASN A 61 1.48 13.13 9.46
C ASN A 61 0.48 14.21 9.04
N ARG A 62 0.94 15.28 8.38
CA ARG A 62 0.07 16.36 7.89
C ARG A 62 -0.83 15.91 6.74
N ALA A 63 -0.33 15.06 5.85
CA ALA A 63 -1.07 14.64 4.66
C ALA A 63 -2.13 13.58 4.96
N LEU A 64 -1.87 12.68 5.92
CA LEU A 64 -2.73 11.52 6.17
C LEU A 64 -3.76 11.78 7.28
N GLU A 65 -3.45 12.67 8.24
CA GLU A 65 -4.30 12.98 9.39
C GLU A 65 -4.87 11.74 10.11
N MET A 66 -4.12 10.64 10.14
CA MET A 66 -4.53 9.37 10.76
C MET A 66 -4.17 9.34 12.25
N PRO A 67 -4.94 8.63 13.10
CA PRO A 67 -4.62 8.45 14.51
C PRO A 67 -3.28 7.73 14.75
N HIS A 68 -2.95 6.77 13.89
CA HIS A 68 -1.72 5.99 13.92
C HIS A 68 -1.23 5.74 12.48
N MET A 69 0.09 5.64 12.29
CA MET A 69 0.71 5.26 11.02
C MET A 69 1.09 3.78 11.07
N PRO A 70 1.15 3.06 9.94
CA PRO A 70 1.70 1.71 9.92
C PRO A 70 3.08 1.63 10.59
N ASP A 71 3.37 0.54 11.28
CA ASP A 71 4.66 0.32 11.96
C ASP A 71 5.87 0.55 11.04
N MET A 72 5.76 0.12 9.78
CA MET A 72 6.80 0.21 8.78
C MET A 72 6.26 0.87 7.51
N VAL A 73 6.37 2.20 7.43
CA VAL A 73 6.09 2.95 6.18
C VAL A 73 7.38 3.18 5.42
N PHE A 74 7.43 2.90 4.11
CA PHE A 74 8.59 3.16 3.27
C PHE A 74 8.39 4.39 2.38
N PRO A 75 8.72 5.61 2.84
CA PRO A 75 8.26 6.84 2.20
C PRO A 75 8.91 7.12 0.85
N ASN A 76 10.12 6.60 0.65
CA ASN A 76 10.91 6.77 -0.57
C ASN A 76 10.80 5.56 -1.51
N ASN A 77 10.01 4.53 -1.13
CA ASN A 77 9.79 3.40 -2.01
C ASN A 77 8.85 3.84 -3.12
N ILE A 78 9.35 3.76 -4.36
CA ILE A 78 8.57 4.08 -5.54
C ILE A 78 8.91 3.11 -6.67
N LEU A 79 7.88 2.52 -7.26
CA LEU A 79 7.98 1.83 -8.55
C LEU A 79 7.37 2.75 -9.59
N THR A 80 8.10 3.05 -10.66
CA THR A 80 7.68 3.94 -11.74
C THR A 80 7.79 3.22 -13.07
N LEU A 81 6.74 3.33 -13.87
CA LEU A 81 6.64 2.85 -15.23
C LEU A 81 6.40 4.05 -16.14
N LYS A 82 7.27 4.23 -17.13
CA LYS A 82 7.13 5.26 -18.14
C LYS A 82 6.92 4.61 -19.50
N HIS A 83 5.91 5.06 -20.21
CA HIS A 83 5.64 4.65 -21.58
C HIS A 83 6.00 5.79 -22.53
N GLN A 84 7.03 5.59 -23.36
CA GLN A 84 7.48 6.54 -24.39
C GLN A 84 7.71 7.98 -23.87
N GLY A 85 7.97 8.15 -22.57
CA GLY A 85 8.13 9.45 -21.90
C GLY A 85 6.87 10.32 -21.81
N LYS A 86 5.70 9.84 -22.26
CA LYS A 86 4.44 10.61 -22.28
C LYS A 86 3.50 10.25 -21.14
N ALA A 87 3.46 8.96 -20.79
CA ALA A 87 2.60 8.45 -19.73
C ALA A 87 3.46 7.85 -18.63
N GLU A 88 3.05 8.08 -17.38
CA GLU A 88 3.73 7.63 -16.18
C GLU A 88 2.73 6.98 -15.23
N PHE A 89 3.11 5.80 -14.72
CA PHE A 89 2.36 5.08 -13.70
C PHE A 89 3.30 4.81 -12.54
N ASN A 90 2.92 5.19 -11.33
CA ASN A 90 3.77 4.97 -10.16
C ASN A 90 2.99 4.44 -8.97
N PHE A 91 3.73 3.78 -8.07
CA PHE A 91 3.21 3.27 -6.82
C PHE A 91 4.04 3.84 -5.68
N ASN A 92 3.38 4.49 -4.74
CA ASN A 92 4.03 5.08 -3.58
C ASN A 92 3.16 4.91 -2.31
N ALA A 93 3.80 4.89 -1.15
CA ALA A 93 3.13 4.66 0.12
C ALA A 93 2.17 5.81 0.50
N LEU A 94 2.54 7.06 0.21
CA LEU A 94 1.75 8.22 0.60
C LEU A 94 0.37 8.23 -0.06
N ASP A 95 0.31 8.04 -1.38
CA ASP A 95 -0.96 8.02 -2.13
C ASP A 95 -1.80 6.79 -1.76
N ALA A 96 -1.16 5.66 -1.44
CA ALA A 96 -1.87 4.48 -0.95
C ALA A 96 -2.54 4.72 0.41
N LEU A 97 -1.81 5.34 1.35
CA LEU A 97 -2.32 5.61 2.70
C LEU A 97 -3.37 6.73 2.72
N LYS A 98 -3.36 7.66 1.76
CA LYS A 98 -4.42 8.69 1.63
C LYS A 98 -5.81 8.12 1.39
N LEU A 99 -5.87 6.94 0.77
CA LEU A 99 -7.14 6.25 0.46
C LEU A 99 -7.63 5.37 1.63
N VAL A 100 -6.82 5.19 2.68
CA VAL A 100 -7.26 4.48 3.88
C VAL A 100 -8.35 5.28 4.58
N ALA A 101 -9.40 4.60 5.03
CA ALA A 101 -10.51 5.21 5.74
C ALA A 101 -10.02 5.85 7.06
N ASN A 102 -9.81 7.16 7.04
CA ASN A 102 -9.25 7.90 8.17
C ASN A 102 -10.32 8.38 9.18
N GLY A 103 -11.58 7.98 8.99
CA GLY A 103 -12.70 8.44 9.81
C GLY A 103 -13.15 9.87 9.54
N LYS A 104 -12.74 10.48 8.42
CA LYS A 104 -13.25 11.75 7.92
C LYS A 104 -13.71 11.56 6.47
N ILE A 105 -14.97 11.19 6.26
CA ILE A 105 -15.51 11.05 4.89
C ILE A 105 -15.76 12.44 4.31
N ASN A 106 -15.17 12.72 3.15
CA ASN A 106 -15.62 13.77 2.24
C ASN A 106 -15.85 13.17 0.85
N VAL A 107 -16.83 12.26 0.76
CA VAL A 107 -17.24 11.67 -0.53
C VAL A 107 -18.40 12.52 -1.08
N GLN A 108 -18.07 13.45 -1.97
CA GLN A 108 -19.06 14.01 -2.89
C GLN A 108 -19.22 13.03 -4.06
N LEU A 109 -20.22 12.16 -3.97
CA LEU A 109 -20.66 11.33 -5.09
C LEU A 109 -21.29 12.25 -6.16
N ALA A 110 -20.60 12.47 -7.27
CA ALA A 110 -21.05 13.25 -8.43
C ALA A 110 -22.28 12.66 -9.17
N CYS A 111 -22.89 11.60 -8.64
CA CYS A 111 -24.13 11.00 -9.14
C CYS A 111 -25.18 10.80 -8.02
N ALA A 112 -25.06 11.51 -6.90
CA ALA A 112 -26.04 11.44 -5.81
C ALA A 112 -27.34 12.20 -6.11
N ASP A 113 -27.29 13.23 -6.95
CA ASP A 113 -28.44 14.12 -7.16
C ASP A 113 -29.62 13.42 -7.85
N ALA A 114 -29.35 12.52 -8.81
CA ALA A 114 -30.39 11.74 -9.48
C ALA A 114 -30.99 10.62 -8.60
N TRP A 115 -30.22 10.09 -7.63
CA TRP A 115 -30.69 9.04 -6.72
C TRP A 115 -31.45 9.62 -5.50
N GLN A 116 -31.14 10.86 -5.09
CA GLN A 116 -31.81 11.54 -3.98
C GLN A 116 -33.28 11.89 -4.28
N GLU A 117 -33.63 12.24 -5.51
CA GLU A 117 -35.01 12.61 -5.87
C GLU A 117 -36.00 11.43 -5.81
N SER A 118 -35.51 10.18 -5.91
CA SER A 118 -36.39 9.00 -5.99
C SER A 118 -36.84 8.43 -4.64
N ARG A 119 -36.22 8.82 -3.52
CA ARG A 119 -36.58 8.31 -2.18
C ARG A 119 -36.54 9.37 -1.09
N SER A 120 -37.56 10.22 -1.09
CA SER A 120 -37.90 11.10 0.03
C SER A 120 -38.22 10.37 1.36
N ASN A 121 -38.34 9.03 1.35
CA ASN A 121 -38.60 8.20 2.54
C ASN A 121 -37.39 7.40 3.10
N CYS A 122 -36.17 7.56 2.57
CA CYS A 122 -34.96 6.87 3.09
C CYS A 122 -33.92 7.83 3.68
N LYS A 123 -34.36 8.91 4.33
CA LYS A 123 -33.43 9.88 4.93
C LYS A 123 -32.57 9.30 6.07
N GLU A 124 -33.02 8.20 6.67
CA GLU A 124 -32.33 7.53 7.79
C GLU A 124 -31.17 6.63 7.34
N TYR A 125 -31.16 6.19 6.07
CA TYR A 125 -30.10 5.35 5.49
C TYR A 125 -29.02 6.14 4.74
N LEU A 126 -29.29 7.40 4.38
CA LEU A 126 -28.37 8.29 3.67
C LEU A 126 -27.47 9.12 4.59
N GLN A 127 -27.63 8.99 5.91
CA GLN A 127 -26.52 9.32 6.80
C GLN A 127 -25.54 8.17 6.73
N GLU A 128 -24.64 8.19 5.74
CA GLU A 128 -23.37 7.45 5.84
C GLU A 128 -22.72 7.89 7.14
N LYS A 129 -23.00 7.13 8.21
CA LYS A 129 -22.31 7.24 9.48
C LYS A 129 -20.84 7.18 9.13
N VAL A 130 -20.14 8.28 9.39
CA VAL A 130 -18.69 8.40 9.23
C VAL A 130 -18.08 7.11 9.75
N LYS A 131 -17.51 6.30 8.85
CA LYS A 131 -16.93 5.02 9.23
C LYS A 131 -15.80 5.33 10.23
N PRO A 132 -15.68 4.58 11.34
CA PRO A 132 -14.55 4.75 12.24
C PRO A 132 -13.22 4.51 11.48
N PHE A 133 -12.12 5.02 12.02
CA PHE A 133 -10.79 4.79 11.48
C PHE A 133 -10.54 3.30 11.24
N ASP A 134 -10.06 2.97 10.04
CA ASP A 134 -9.67 1.61 9.70
C ASP A 134 -8.24 1.34 10.14
N TRP A 135 -8.12 0.66 11.27
CA TRP A 135 -6.87 0.19 11.86
C TRP A 135 -6.21 -0.96 11.08
N THR A 136 -6.88 -1.49 10.05
CA THR A 136 -6.31 -2.51 9.15
C THR A 136 -5.62 -1.92 7.92
N PHE A 137 -5.63 -0.58 7.76
CA PHE A 137 -5.02 0.11 6.63
C PHE A 137 -5.49 -0.41 5.26
N THR A 138 -6.78 -0.77 5.16
CA THR A 138 -7.37 -1.21 3.89
C THR A 138 -7.42 -0.04 2.91
N THR A 139 -6.92 -0.28 1.69
CA THR A 139 -6.83 0.73 0.63
C THR A 139 -7.21 0.10 -0.71
N ASP A 140 -7.97 0.84 -1.52
CA ASP A 140 -8.31 0.51 -2.90
C ASP A 140 -7.31 1.11 -3.90
N TYR A 141 -6.11 1.47 -3.42
CA TYR A 141 -5.06 2.08 -4.23
C TYR A 141 -4.62 1.17 -5.38
N MET A 142 -4.96 1.59 -6.61
CA MET A 142 -4.58 0.90 -7.84
C MET A 142 -3.28 1.45 -8.46
N GLY A 143 -2.65 2.46 -7.86
CA GLY A 143 -1.51 3.19 -8.43
C GLY A 143 -1.88 4.60 -8.88
N THR A 144 -0.87 5.46 -8.98
CA THR A 144 -1.01 6.86 -9.40
C THR A 144 -0.65 6.99 -10.88
N CYS A 145 -1.65 7.25 -11.74
CA CYS A 145 -1.47 7.42 -13.18
C CYS A 145 -1.41 8.89 -13.61
N LYS A 146 -0.54 9.18 -14.57
CA LYS A 146 -0.45 10.48 -15.27
C LYS A 146 -0.30 10.23 -16.76
N GLY A 147 -1.16 10.85 -17.57
CA GLY A 147 -1.12 10.70 -19.03
C GLY A 147 -1.69 9.38 -19.56
N PHE A 148 -2.40 8.62 -18.72
CA PHE A 148 -3.25 7.49 -19.13
C PHE A 148 -4.73 7.91 -19.10
N GLN A 149 -5.53 7.38 -20.02
CA GLN A 149 -6.98 7.47 -19.96
C GLN A 149 -7.51 6.17 -19.36
N ILE A 150 -8.27 6.29 -18.28
CA ILE A 150 -8.94 5.15 -17.64
C ILE A 150 -10.31 5.03 -18.28
N GLU A 151 -10.58 3.88 -18.89
CA GLU A 151 -11.87 3.55 -19.50
C GLU A 151 -12.37 2.24 -18.91
N GLU A 152 -13.69 2.14 -18.71
CA GLU A 152 -14.31 0.89 -18.30
C GLU A 152 -14.20 -0.13 -19.45
N THR A 153 -13.81 -1.35 -19.10
CA THR A 153 -13.66 -2.43 -20.07
C THR A 153 -14.14 -3.75 -19.48
N ASP A 154 -14.78 -4.55 -20.32
CA ASP A 154 -15.15 -5.94 -20.02
C ASP A 154 -13.98 -6.91 -20.27
N GLU A 155 -12.87 -6.42 -20.86
CA GLU A 155 -11.69 -7.21 -21.09
C GLU A 155 -11.07 -7.68 -19.77
N ARG A 156 -10.83 -8.99 -19.67
CA ARG A 156 -10.19 -9.59 -18.50
C ARG A 156 -8.75 -9.95 -18.80
N ILE A 157 -7.94 -9.93 -17.75
CA ILE A 157 -6.57 -10.41 -17.82
C ILE A 157 -6.61 -11.90 -18.16
N ASP A 158 -5.92 -12.26 -19.25
CA ASP A 158 -5.82 -13.62 -19.75
C ASP A 158 -4.98 -14.48 -18.79
N LEU A 159 -5.68 -15.23 -17.93
CA LEU A 159 -5.05 -16.10 -16.92
C LEU A 159 -4.25 -17.25 -17.56
N GLU A 160 -4.57 -17.67 -18.79
CA GLU A 160 -3.82 -18.72 -19.47
C GLU A 160 -2.43 -18.23 -19.87
N LYS A 161 -2.32 -16.97 -20.31
CA LYS A 161 -1.01 -16.33 -20.56
C LYS A 161 -0.19 -16.20 -19.29
N LEU A 162 -0.80 -15.88 -18.15
CA LEU A 162 -0.10 -15.77 -16.86
C LEU A 162 0.40 -17.13 -16.33
N LYS A 163 -0.25 -18.24 -16.69
CA LYS A 163 0.17 -19.60 -16.30
C LYS A 163 1.33 -20.15 -17.13
N ARG A 164 1.66 -19.52 -18.26
CA ARG A 164 2.79 -19.95 -19.10
C ARG A 164 4.10 -19.78 -18.33
N LYS A 165 4.94 -20.81 -18.38
CA LYS A 165 6.27 -20.79 -17.77
C LYS A 165 7.28 -20.14 -18.71
N ASP A 166 7.02 -18.88 -19.07
CA ASP A 166 7.95 -18.10 -19.86
C ASP A 166 9.15 -17.69 -18.99
N LYS A 167 10.28 -17.35 -19.64
CA LYS A 167 11.47 -16.88 -18.92
C LYS A 167 11.21 -15.49 -18.35
N ILE A 168 11.44 -15.28 -17.06
CA ILE A 168 11.32 -13.95 -16.45
C ILE A 168 12.56 -13.12 -16.84
N LEU A 169 12.36 -11.99 -17.53
CA LEU A 169 13.43 -11.05 -17.88
C LEU A 169 13.76 -10.13 -16.70
N PHE A 170 12.73 -9.66 -16.02
CA PHE A 170 12.86 -8.79 -14.87
C PHE A 170 11.77 -9.14 -13.85
N TYR A 171 12.17 -9.20 -12.58
CA TYR A 171 11.26 -9.32 -11.44
C TYR A 171 11.68 -8.32 -10.40
N HIS A 172 10.71 -7.60 -9.84
CA HIS A 172 10.94 -6.79 -8.67
C HIS A 172 9.73 -6.81 -7.75
N GLU A 173 10.01 -6.76 -6.46
CA GLU A 173 9.03 -6.75 -5.39
C GLU A 173 9.38 -5.59 -4.46
N LEU A 174 8.42 -4.69 -4.26
CA LEU A 174 8.60 -3.45 -3.53
C LEU A 174 7.47 -3.28 -2.50
N THR A 175 7.82 -3.35 -1.22
CA THR A 175 6.88 -3.08 -0.12
C THR A 175 6.74 -1.57 0.09
N LEU A 176 5.50 -1.09 0.20
CA LEU A 176 5.18 0.32 0.42
C LEU A 176 4.95 0.62 1.90
N PHE A 177 4.17 -0.23 2.58
CA PHE A 177 4.02 -0.20 4.03
C PHE A 177 3.68 -1.58 4.59
N GLU A 178 3.92 -1.76 5.88
CA GLU A 178 3.60 -2.95 6.67
C GLU A 178 3.24 -2.55 8.11
N ASP A 179 2.34 -3.30 8.74
CA ASP A 179 1.89 -3.14 10.12
C ASP A 179 1.58 -4.51 10.74
N GLU A 180 1.96 -4.73 12.00
CA GLU A 180 1.75 -6.01 12.70
C GLU A 180 0.41 -6.06 13.47
N LEU A 181 -0.49 -5.10 13.25
CA LEU A 181 -1.84 -5.05 13.83
C LEU A 181 -1.86 -5.36 15.34
N HIS A 182 -0.84 -4.91 16.07
CA HIS A 182 -0.62 -5.24 17.49
C HIS A 182 -0.61 -6.75 17.78
N ASP A 183 0.19 -7.52 17.03
CA ASP A 183 0.30 -8.98 17.11
C ASP A 183 -0.95 -9.77 16.68
N ASN A 184 -2.02 -9.10 16.24
CA ASN A 184 -3.23 -9.76 15.77
C ASN A 184 -3.11 -10.20 14.30
N GLY A 185 -2.10 -9.74 13.59
CA GLY A 185 -1.89 -10.08 12.19
C GLY A 185 -0.82 -9.27 11.50
N ILE A 186 -0.85 -9.26 10.17
CA ILE A 186 0.01 -8.41 9.35
C ILE A 186 -0.86 -7.77 8.28
N ALA A 187 -0.80 -6.45 8.16
CA ALA A 187 -1.31 -5.69 7.02
C ALA A 187 -0.11 -5.18 6.23
N SER A 188 0.05 -5.63 4.98
CA SER A 188 1.14 -5.16 4.12
C SER A 188 0.67 -4.85 2.71
N LEU A 189 1.20 -3.76 2.15
CA LEU A 189 1.00 -3.39 0.76
C LEU A 189 2.31 -3.55 0.00
N THR A 190 2.33 -4.53 -0.90
CA THR A 190 3.50 -4.84 -1.72
C THR A 190 3.14 -4.84 -3.20
N VAL A 191 4.00 -4.21 -4.01
CA VAL A 191 3.88 -4.15 -5.46
C VAL A 191 4.86 -5.12 -6.09
N LYS A 192 4.36 -6.01 -6.95
CA LYS A 192 5.15 -7.02 -7.66
C LYS A 192 5.03 -6.79 -9.16
N ILE A 193 6.17 -6.80 -9.84
CA ILE A 193 6.25 -6.65 -11.29
C ILE A 193 7.06 -7.78 -11.90
N ARG A 194 6.55 -8.36 -12.99
CA ARG A 194 7.23 -9.36 -13.81
C ARG A 194 7.25 -8.91 -15.25
N VAL A 195 8.37 -9.07 -15.93
CA VAL A 195 8.52 -8.75 -17.35
C VAL A 195 8.90 -10.02 -18.09
N MET A 196 8.12 -10.38 -19.09
CA MET A 196 8.30 -11.57 -19.91
C MET A 196 8.67 -11.18 -21.35
N PRO A 197 9.37 -12.05 -22.11
CA PRO A 197 9.64 -11.82 -23.52
C PRO A 197 8.33 -11.85 -24.32
N GLY A 198 8.13 -10.88 -25.21
CA GLY A 198 7.01 -10.90 -26.17
C GLY A 198 5.63 -10.59 -25.58
N THR A 199 5.52 -10.20 -24.30
CA THR A 199 4.26 -9.70 -23.73
C THR A 199 4.15 -8.18 -23.95
N PRO A 200 3.15 -7.69 -24.72
CA PRO A 200 2.89 -6.26 -24.84
C PRO A 200 2.31 -5.66 -23.55
N HIS A 201 1.72 -6.51 -22.70
CA HIS A 201 1.18 -6.17 -21.39
C HIS A 201 2.23 -6.43 -20.31
N LEU A 202 2.36 -5.49 -19.37
CA LEU A 202 3.22 -5.62 -18.20
C LEU A 202 2.36 -6.14 -17.05
N PRO A 203 2.47 -7.42 -16.64
CA PRO A 203 1.70 -7.90 -15.51
C PRO A 203 2.20 -7.21 -14.23
N LEU A 204 1.36 -6.32 -13.72
CA LEU A 204 1.52 -5.68 -12.43
C LEU A 204 0.51 -6.30 -11.48
N LYS A 205 1.03 -6.84 -10.38
CA LYS A 205 0.20 -7.30 -9.28
C LYS A 205 0.52 -6.42 -8.08
N THR A 206 -0.41 -5.56 -7.73
CA THR A 206 -0.48 -5.02 -6.37
C THR A 206 -1.14 -6.08 -5.51
N SER A 207 -0.63 -6.27 -4.30
CA SER A 207 -1.29 -7.15 -3.34
C SER A 207 -1.28 -6.43 -2.01
N LEU A 208 -2.49 -6.18 -1.52
CA LEU A 208 -2.72 -5.83 -0.14
C LEU A 208 -3.03 -7.14 0.58
N TYR A 209 -2.21 -7.50 1.54
CA TYR A 209 -2.33 -8.75 2.28
C TYR A 209 -2.67 -8.45 3.72
N HIS A 210 -3.81 -8.98 4.17
CA HIS A 210 -4.20 -9.00 5.58
C HIS A 210 -4.15 -10.44 6.08
N LYS A 211 -3.20 -10.74 6.96
CA LYS A 211 -3.12 -12.04 7.64
C LYS A 211 -3.30 -11.87 9.11
N LEU A 212 -4.51 -12.14 9.58
CA LEU A 212 -4.78 -12.24 11.01
C LEU A 212 -4.28 -13.61 11.49
N THR A 213 -3.17 -13.62 12.23
CA THR A 213 -2.71 -14.84 12.91
C THR A 213 -3.27 -14.78 14.31
N ILE A 214 -4.47 -15.31 14.50
CA ILE A 214 -5.05 -15.43 15.83
C ILE A 214 -4.26 -16.52 16.54
N SER A 215 -3.35 -16.12 17.42
CA SER A 215 -2.85 -17.03 18.45
C SER A 215 -4.01 -17.30 19.38
N GLU A 216 -4.46 -18.56 19.47
CA GLU A 216 -5.35 -18.95 20.55
C GLU A 216 -4.62 -18.61 21.85
N ALA A 217 -5.17 -17.67 22.62
CA ALA A 217 -4.71 -17.44 23.97
C ALA A 217 -4.85 -18.77 24.71
N ASP A 218 -3.71 -19.37 25.08
CA ASP A 218 -3.65 -20.56 25.92
C ASP A 218 -4.44 -20.29 27.20
N SER A 219 -5.70 -20.69 27.21
CA SER A 219 -6.50 -20.85 28.42
C SER A 219 -6.17 -22.21 29.03
N SER A 220 -4.88 -22.47 29.28
CA SER A 220 -4.43 -23.65 30.01
C SER A 220 -4.51 -23.41 31.53
N SER A 221 -5.74 -23.39 32.04
CA SER A 221 -5.98 -24.00 33.35
C SER A 221 -6.15 -25.50 33.12
N GLN A 222 -5.11 -26.24 33.51
CA GLN A 222 -4.98 -27.69 33.35
C GLN A 222 -6.16 -28.46 33.95
N SER A 223 -6.73 -29.40 33.18
CA SER A 223 -7.03 -30.73 33.71
C SER A 223 -6.96 -31.78 32.59
N ASN A 224 -6.11 -32.78 32.83
CA ASN A 224 -5.81 -33.92 31.97
C ASN A 224 -7.06 -34.70 31.55
N SER A 225 -7.14 -35.13 30.29
CA SER A 225 -7.31 -36.55 29.96
C SER A 225 -7.15 -36.81 28.45
N SER A 226 -6.61 -37.99 28.17
CA SER A 226 -6.07 -38.50 26.92
C SER A 226 -7.12 -38.77 25.84
N SER A 227 -6.80 -38.44 24.58
CA SER A 227 -6.98 -39.30 23.38
C SER A 227 -6.75 -38.50 22.09
N GLU A 228 -5.76 -38.91 21.28
CA GLU A 228 -5.74 -38.70 19.82
C GLU A 228 -6.93 -39.44 19.16
N PRO A 229 -7.50 -38.99 18.01
CA PRO A 229 -6.75 -38.95 16.74
C PRO A 229 -7.09 -37.86 15.70
N GLU A 230 -6.10 -37.68 14.79
CA GLU A 230 -6.13 -37.31 13.36
C GLU A 230 -6.57 -35.91 12.85
N PRO A 231 -5.93 -35.43 11.74
CA PRO A 231 -5.91 -34.02 11.36
C PRO A 231 -7.11 -33.65 10.49
N LYS A 232 -7.88 -32.64 10.90
CA LYS A 232 -8.83 -31.96 10.03
C LYS A 232 -8.12 -30.82 9.30
N GLN A 233 -8.04 -30.93 7.98
CA GLN A 233 -7.78 -29.80 7.07
C GLN A 233 -8.80 -28.70 7.37
N SER A 234 -8.34 -27.55 7.87
CA SER A 234 -9.15 -26.34 8.02
C SER A 234 -8.85 -25.38 6.87
N ASN A 235 -9.90 -25.03 6.15
CA ASN A 235 -9.90 -24.23 4.92
C ASN A 235 -9.19 -22.87 5.07
N GLU A 236 -8.28 -22.61 4.12
CA GLU A 236 -7.76 -21.29 3.81
C GLU A 236 -8.88 -20.45 3.19
N ALA A 237 -9.28 -19.35 3.84
CA ALA A 237 -10.02 -18.27 3.20
C ALA A 237 -9.02 -17.17 2.82
N VAL A 238 -8.45 -17.27 1.62
CA VAL A 238 -7.66 -16.21 1.01
C VAL A 238 -8.63 -15.29 0.28
N HIS A 239 -8.81 -14.07 0.77
CA HIS A 239 -9.40 -13.01 -0.06
C HIS A 239 -8.27 -12.27 -0.78
N GLU A 240 -7.98 -12.71 -2.01
CA GLU A 240 -7.37 -11.84 -3.03
C GLU A 240 -8.48 -10.93 -3.55
N ILE A 241 -8.31 -9.62 -3.42
CA ILE A 241 -9.12 -8.61 -4.13
C ILE A 241 -8.29 -8.12 -5.32
#